data_AF-A0A1F7BP02-F1
#
_entry.id   AF-A0A1F7BP02-F1
#
_cell.length_a   1.000
_cell.length_b   1.000
_cell.length_c   1.000
_cell.angle_alpha   90.00
_cell.angle_beta   90.00
_cell.angle_gamma   90.00
#
_symmetry.space_group_name_H-M   'P 1'
#
loop_
_entity.id
_entity.type
_entity.pdbx_description
1 polymer ?
#
loop_
_entity_poly.entity_id
_entity_poly.type
_entity_poly.pdbx_seq_one_letter_code
_entity_poly.pdbx_strand_id
1 'polypeptide(L)'
;MRHIRIVTIGILLATGISTFMLPVPSFAQEKSASTAACLNDIYQAFGRETRIYRSVLFGLKKAGDAPLGTVRFSREGDAWMKTAPNAWRSLAKGFEGTSWSDLLMDQQNERDVLAKDPFRRGLFEKKQMLTSEIIPELTQGIRALQCRLRAQCEVARLSQSKTAGATIRVQPDGCLEFTYNTFAGCRFEFDPTKNTSGGSAPDAALIERQCLKASTDLLAREMDLLKLVVAYDAGYRSLLQFAGVFEHFLVELRFPLLNPLWDAAKMIGQFNRIPCFLSQCNE
;
A
#
# COMPACT_ATOMS: atom_id res chain seq x y z
N MET A 1 -32.23 -74.42 -22.68
CA MET A 1 -32.29 -73.50 -21.52
C MET A 1 -30.89 -73.37 -20.90
N ARG A 2 -30.07 -72.41 -21.36
CA ARG A 2 -28.76 -72.08 -20.75
C ARG A 2 -28.36 -70.67 -21.21
N HIS A 3 -29.14 -69.69 -20.76
CA HIS A 3 -28.76 -68.28 -20.74
C HIS A 3 -28.67 -67.86 -19.26
N ILE A 4 -27.89 -66.82 -18.98
CA ILE A 4 -27.81 -66.09 -17.70
C ILE A 4 -26.91 -66.75 -16.64
N ARG A 5 -25.56 -66.65 -16.77
CA ARG A 5 -24.66 -66.69 -15.58
C ARG A 5 -23.33 -65.92 -15.68
N ILE A 6 -22.95 -65.31 -16.81
CA ILE A 6 -21.57 -64.79 -16.97
C ILE A 6 -21.44 -63.25 -16.89
N VAL A 7 -22.53 -62.49 -16.95
CA VAL A 7 -22.45 -61.02 -17.07
C VAL A 7 -22.39 -60.27 -15.72
N THR A 8 -22.71 -60.91 -14.59
CA THR A 8 -22.86 -60.21 -13.30
C THR A 8 -21.59 -60.12 -12.44
N ILE A 9 -20.48 -60.76 -12.80
CA ILE A 9 -19.24 -60.72 -11.99
C ILE A 9 -18.29 -59.58 -12.42
N GLY A 10 -18.45 -59.02 -13.63
CA GLY A 10 -17.58 -57.95 -14.14
C GLY A 10 -17.87 -56.54 -13.60
N ILE A 11 -19.07 -56.29 -13.07
CA ILE A 11 -19.49 -54.92 -12.67
C ILE A 11 -19.22 -54.63 -11.17
N LEU A 12 -19.01 -55.67 -10.35
CA LEU A 12 -18.72 -55.51 -8.92
C LEU A 12 -17.24 -55.25 -8.59
N LEU A 13 -16.31 -55.45 -9.55
CA LEU A 13 -14.89 -55.14 -9.33
C LEU A 13 -14.49 -53.70 -9.72
N ALA A 14 -15.33 -52.98 -10.48
CA ALA A 14 -15.02 -51.63 -10.95
C ALA A 14 -15.50 -50.51 -10.00
N THR A 15 -16.30 -50.84 -8.99
CA THR A 15 -16.84 -49.87 -8.01
C THR A 15 -16.11 -49.86 -6.67
N GLY A 16 -15.12 -50.75 -6.46
CA GLY A 16 -14.36 -50.87 -5.20
C GLY A 16 -13.08 -50.03 -5.10
N ILE A 17 -12.67 -49.33 -6.17
CA ILE A 17 -11.37 -48.62 -6.22
C ILE A 17 -11.55 -47.08 -6.11
N SER A 18 -12.77 -46.56 -6.11
CA SER A 18 -13.04 -45.11 -6.12
C SER A 18 -13.19 -44.45 -4.74
N THR A 19 -12.87 -45.15 -3.63
CA THR A 19 -13.16 -44.67 -2.26
C THR A 19 -11.95 -44.53 -1.34
N PHE A 20 -10.76 -44.22 -1.85
CA PHE A 20 -9.64 -43.73 -1.03
C PHE A 20 -8.77 -42.70 -1.79
N MET A 21 -9.38 -41.58 -2.20
CA MET A 21 -8.64 -40.33 -2.37
C MET A 21 -9.21 -39.30 -1.41
N LEU A 22 -9.02 -39.56 -0.11
CA LEU A 22 -9.09 -38.50 0.87
C LEU A 22 -7.90 -37.56 0.61
N PRO A 23 -8.12 -36.25 0.48
CA PRO A 23 -7.01 -35.30 0.39
C PRO A 23 -6.19 -35.46 1.66
N VAL A 24 -4.95 -35.91 1.51
CA VAL A 24 -3.98 -35.84 2.59
C VAL A 24 -3.91 -34.36 2.98
N PRO A 25 -4.23 -33.96 4.22
CA PRO A 25 -3.94 -32.61 4.66
C PRO A 25 -2.42 -32.46 4.55
N SER A 26 -1.99 -31.74 3.52
CA SER A 26 -0.61 -31.26 3.45
C SER A 26 -0.45 -30.30 4.63
N PHE A 27 0.03 -30.83 5.75
CA PHE A 27 0.59 -29.99 6.79
C PHE A 27 1.72 -29.19 6.12
N ALA A 28 1.49 -27.88 5.98
CA ALA A 28 2.52 -26.98 5.53
C ALA A 28 3.74 -27.20 6.42
N GLN A 29 4.85 -27.63 5.81
CA GLN A 29 6.10 -27.82 6.50
C GLN A 29 6.47 -26.49 7.16
N GLU A 30 6.48 -26.47 8.49
CA GLU A 30 6.81 -25.29 9.29
C GLU A 30 8.20 -24.80 8.84
N LYS A 31 8.32 -23.53 8.46
CA LYS A 31 9.60 -22.94 8.02
C LYS A 31 10.66 -23.31 9.06
N SER A 32 11.71 -24.02 8.64
CA SER A 32 12.80 -24.35 9.54
C SER A 32 13.43 -23.07 10.06
N ALA A 33 13.56 -22.97 11.37
CA ALA A 33 14.15 -21.81 12.03
C ALA A 33 15.60 -21.63 11.59
N SER A 34 15.90 -20.46 11.04
CA SER A 34 17.25 -20.10 10.59
C SER A 34 17.37 -18.58 10.54
N THR A 35 18.59 -18.06 10.64
CA THR A 35 18.86 -16.63 10.51
C THR A 35 18.27 -16.05 9.22
N ALA A 36 18.41 -16.76 8.10
CA ALA A 36 17.84 -16.36 6.82
C ALA A 36 16.30 -16.34 6.83
N ALA A 37 15.66 -17.36 7.43
CA ALA A 37 14.21 -17.40 7.54
C ALA A 37 13.67 -16.27 8.43
N CYS A 38 14.33 -15.98 9.56
CA CYS A 38 13.98 -14.88 10.44
C CYS A 38 14.09 -13.52 9.74
N LEU A 39 15.20 -13.26 9.05
CA LEU A 39 15.40 -12.02 8.29
C LEU A 39 14.36 -11.86 7.19
N ASN A 40 14.00 -12.95 6.51
CA ASN A 40 12.95 -12.92 5.51
C ASN A 40 11.59 -12.55 6.13
N ASP A 41 11.24 -13.09 7.29
CA ASP A 41 9.99 -12.74 7.99
C ASP A 41 10.00 -11.25 8.42
N ILE A 42 11.14 -10.74 8.91
CA ILE A 42 11.31 -9.31 9.23
C ILE A 42 11.11 -8.44 8.00
N TYR A 43 11.74 -8.78 6.86
CA TYR A 43 11.60 -8.00 5.63
C TYR A 43 10.18 -8.03 5.07
N GLN A 44 9.48 -9.17 5.20
CA GLN A 44 8.07 -9.26 4.84
C GLN A 44 7.21 -8.34 5.73
N ALA A 45 7.49 -8.31 7.04
CA ALA A 45 6.81 -7.41 7.97
C ALA A 45 7.10 -5.92 7.64
N PHE A 46 8.35 -5.56 7.31
CA PHE A 46 8.70 -4.22 6.85
C PHE A 46 7.98 -3.84 5.55
N GLY A 47 7.87 -4.78 4.61
CA GLY A 47 7.08 -4.61 3.38
C GLY A 47 5.60 -4.31 3.69
N ARG A 48 5.02 -4.99 4.68
CA ARG A 48 3.67 -4.71 5.17
C ARG A 48 3.55 -3.31 5.78
N GLU A 49 4.44 -2.94 6.68
CA GLU A 49 4.37 -1.64 7.36
C GLU A 49 4.55 -0.46 6.38
N THR A 50 5.42 -0.60 5.38
CA THR A 50 5.57 0.41 4.32
C THR A 50 4.33 0.56 3.45
N ARG A 51 3.65 -0.55 3.10
CA ARG A 51 2.37 -0.48 2.38
C ARG A 51 1.28 0.19 3.21
N ILE A 52 1.18 -0.13 4.49
CA ILE A 52 0.23 0.52 5.40
C ILE A 52 0.54 2.02 5.50
N TYR A 53 1.80 2.40 5.69
CA TYR A 53 2.21 3.80 5.71
C TYR A 53 1.83 4.53 4.41
N ARG A 54 2.10 3.94 3.25
CA ARG A 54 1.71 4.53 1.96
C ARG A 54 0.19 4.64 1.80
N SER A 55 -0.58 3.70 2.35
CA SER A 55 -2.04 3.80 2.38
C SER A 55 -2.54 4.97 3.25
N VAL A 56 -1.81 5.35 4.31
CA VAL A 56 -2.11 6.56 5.09
C VAL A 56 -1.84 7.81 4.26
N LEU A 57 -0.73 7.84 3.51
CA LEU A 57 -0.36 8.98 2.68
C LEU A 57 -1.33 9.22 1.50
N PHE A 58 -1.60 8.16 0.73
CA PHE A 58 -2.30 8.26 -0.55
C PHE A 58 -3.75 7.77 -0.51
N GLY A 59 -4.14 7.09 0.56
CA GLY A 59 -5.45 6.47 0.66
C GLY A 59 -5.54 5.15 -0.09
N LEU A 60 -6.57 4.38 0.24
CA LEU A 60 -6.91 3.13 -0.40
C LEU A 60 -8.36 3.16 -0.88
N LYS A 61 -8.54 3.37 -2.17
CA LYS A 61 -9.86 3.34 -2.83
C LYS A 61 -10.62 2.04 -2.54
N LYS A 62 -11.94 2.00 -2.71
CA LYS A 62 -12.69 0.74 -2.63
C LYS A 62 -12.21 -0.23 -3.71
N ALA A 63 -12.39 -1.54 -3.49
CA ALA A 63 -11.93 -2.55 -4.45
C ALA A 63 -12.63 -2.38 -5.82
N GLY A 64 -13.92 -2.04 -5.83
CA GLY A 64 -14.68 -1.74 -7.05
C GLY A 64 -14.11 -0.56 -7.84
N ASP A 65 -13.65 0.48 -7.15
CA ASP A 65 -13.12 1.71 -7.77
C ASP A 65 -11.64 1.58 -8.21
N ALA A 66 -10.99 0.46 -7.88
CA ALA A 66 -9.61 0.24 -8.26
C ALA A 66 -9.50 -0.09 -9.77
N PRO A 67 -8.51 0.46 -10.50
CA PRO A 67 -8.28 0.12 -11.89
C PRO A 67 -7.82 -1.34 -12.05
N LEU A 68 -8.02 -1.90 -13.24
CA LEU A 68 -7.47 -3.21 -13.60
C LEU A 68 -5.94 -3.19 -13.49
N GLY A 69 -5.36 -4.30 -13.05
CA GLY A 69 -3.93 -4.41 -12.77
C GLY A 69 -3.51 -3.89 -11.38
N THR A 70 -4.42 -3.31 -10.59
CA THR A 70 -4.12 -2.93 -9.20
C THR A 70 -3.79 -4.17 -8.37
N VAL A 71 -2.70 -4.10 -7.61
CA VAL A 71 -2.32 -5.14 -6.65
C VAL A 71 -2.66 -4.70 -5.23
N ARG A 72 -3.24 -5.61 -4.45
CA ARG A 72 -3.53 -5.48 -3.03
C ARG A 72 -2.98 -6.66 -2.27
N PHE A 73 -2.83 -6.50 -0.97
CA PHE A 73 -2.36 -7.56 -0.10
C PHE A 73 -3.47 -7.97 0.86
N SER A 74 -3.61 -9.27 1.10
CA SER A 74 -4.52 -9.78 2.13
C SER A 74 -3.95 -9.53 3.54
N ARG A 75 -4.72 -9.85 4.58
CA ARG A 75 -4.23 -9.79 5.98
C ARG A 75 -3.08 -10.75 6.24
N GLU A 76 -3.04 -11.84 5.48
CA GLU A 76 -2.01 -12.87 5.50
C GLU A 76 -0.76 -12.46 4.70
N GLY A 77 -0.84 -11.37 3.93
CA GLY A 77 0.26 -10.85 3.12
C GLY A 77 0.31 -11.40 1.69
N ASP A 78 -0.73 -12.09 1.23
CA ASP A 78 -0.80 -12.61 -0.13
C ASP A 78 -1.16 -11.52 -1.13
N ALA A 79 -0.48 -11.48 -2.28
CA ALA A 79 -0.74 -10.50 -3.32
C ALA A 79 -1.94 -10.91 -4.19
N TRP A 80 -2.88 -10.00 -4.36
CA TRP A 80 -4.09 -10.13 -5.17
C TRP A 80 -4.12 -9.04 -6.23
N MET A 81 -4.27 -9.42 -7.51
CA MET A 81 -4.34 -8.50 -8.63
C MET A 81 -5.77 -8.42 -9.18
N LYS A 82 -6.27 -7.21 -9.42
CA LYS A 82 -7.57 -7.02 -10.08
C LYS A 82 -7.46 -7.35 -11.56
N THR A 83 -8.10 -8.43 -11.98
CA THR A 83 -8.09 -8.90 -13.38
C THR A 83 -9.37 -8.53 -14.13
N ALA A 84 -10.48 -8.30 -13.43
CA ALA A 84 -11.75 -7.89 -14.02
C ALA A 84 -12.54 -6.97 -13.07
N PRO A 85 -13.65 -6.33 -13.51
CA PRO A 85 -14.40 -5.35 -12.72
C PRO A 85 -14.93 -5.80 -11.35
N ASN A 86 -14.94 -7.10 -11.06
CA ASN A 86 -15.27 -7.66 -9.74
C ASN A 86 -14.51 -8.98 -9.51
N ALA A 87 -13.29 -9.09 -10.03
CA ALA A 87 -12.48 -10.30 -9.90
C ALA A 87 -11.03 -9.96 -9.56
N TRP A 88 -10.60 -10.46 -8.42
CA TRP A 88 -9.23 -10.41 -7.92
C TRP A 88 -8.65 -11.81 -7.95
N ARG A 89 -7.45 -11.98 -8.49
CA ARG A 89 -6.77 -13.27 -8.54
C ARG A 89 -5.42 -13.19 -7.85
N SER A 90 -5.03 -14.27 -7.19
CA SER A 90 -3.71 -14.40 -6.58
C SER A 90 -2.90 -15.48 -7.29
N LEU A 91 -1.59 -15.29 -7.29
CA LEU A 91 -0.61 -16.31 -7.65
C LEU A 91 0.01 -16.96 -6.39
N ALA A 92 -0.47 -16.59 -5.21
CA ALA A 92 0.01 -17.18 -3.97
C ALA A 92 -0.35 -18.67 -3.90
N LYS A 93 0.56 -19.45 -3.31
CA LYS A 93 0.40 -20.90 -3.16
C LYS A 93 -0.88 -21.21 -2.40
N GLY A 94 -1.74 -22.06 -2.95
CA GLY A 94 -3.03 -22.42 -2.36
C GLY A 94 -4.21 -21.57 -2.81
N PHE A 95 -3.97 -20.50 -3.57
CA PHE A 95 -5.00 -19.65 -4.18
C PHE A 95 -5.05 -19.74 -5.71
N GLU A 96 -4.31 -20.67 -6.30
CA GLU A 96 -4.29 -20.91 -7.74
C GLU A 96 -5.70 -21.22 -8.26
N GLY A 97 -6.17 -20.45 -9.24
CA GLY A 97 -7.51 -20.58 -9.81
C GLY A 97 -8.64 -20.02 -8.93
N THR A 98 -8.34 -19.52 -7.74
CA THR A 98 -9.34 -18.83 -6.91
C THR A 98 -9.49 -17.36 -7.32
N SER A 99 -10.69 -16.83 -7.19
CA SER A 99 -10.95 -15.41 -7.40
C SER A 99 -11.79 -14.82 -6.27
N TRP A 100 -11.38 -13.65 -5.78
CA TRP A 100 -12.15 -12.87 -4.82
C TRP A 100 -12.99 -11.80 -5.52
N SER A 101 -14.17 -11.55 -4.97
CA SER A 101 -14.99 -10.40 -5.33
C SER A 101 -14.43 -9.12 -4.71
N ASP A 102 -14.85 -7.96 -5.19
CA ASP A 102 -14.48 -6.66 -4.62
C ASP A 102 -14.85 -6.54 -3.14
N LEU A 103 -16.04 -7.05 -2.77
CA LEU A 103 -16.49 -7.05 -1.38
C LEU A 103 -15.56 -7.88 -0.48
N LEU A 104 -15.19 -9.07 -0.94
CA LEU A 104 -14.28 -9.95 -0.19
C LEU A 104 -12.89 -9.33 -0.10
N MET A 105 -12.39 -8.73 -1.18
CA MET A 105 -11.11 -8.03 -1.20
C MET A 105 -11.11 -6.86 -0.20
N ASP A 106 -12.16 -6.05 -0.12
CA ASP A 106 -12.23 -4.95 0.86
C ASP A 106 -12.29 -5.44 2.31
N GLN A 107 -12.87 -6.61 2.58
CA GLN A 107 -12.91 -7.22 3.92
C GLN A 107 -11.56 -7.81 4.34
N GLN A 108 -10.91 -8.52 3.41
CA GLN A 108 -9.65 -9.22 3.62
C GLN A 108 -8.40 -8.38 3.33
N ASN A 109 -8.56 -7.14 2.88
CA ASN A 109 -7.43 -6.26 2.64
C ASN A 109 -6.59 -6.10 3.91
N GLU A 110 -5.27 -5.99 3.70
CA GLU A 110 -4.30 -5.62 4.71
C GLU A 110 -4.73 -4.34 5.44
N ARG A 111 -4.65 -4.37 6.76
CA ARG A 111 -5.01 -3.24 7.62
C ARG A 111 -3.94 -3.07 8.70
N ASP A 112 -3.91 -1.85 9.19
CA ASP A 112 -3.20 -1.49 10.41
C ASP A 112 -3.77 -2.28 11.60
N VAL A 113 -2.89 -2.69 12.51
CA VAL A 113 -3.27 -3.41 13.73
C VAL A 113 -4.11 -2.53 14.65
N LEU A 114 -3.86 -1.21 14.64
CA LEU A 114 -4.57 -0.26 15.49
C LEU A 114 -5.83 0.33 14.84
N ALA A 115 -5.96 0.26 13.50
CA ALA A 115 -7.09 0.83 12.80
C ALA A 115 -8.14 -0.23 12.46
N LYS A 116 -9.40 0.02 12.84
CA LYS A 116 -10.53 -0.86 12.54
C LYS A 116 -10.78 -0.96 11.02
N ASP A 117 -10.65 0.16 10.33
CA ASP A 117 -10.94 0.30 8.91
C ASP A 117 -9.71 0.78 8.12
N PRO A 118 -9.58 0.39 6.84
CA PRO A 118 -8.49 0.84 6.00
C PRO A 118 -8.60 2.35 5.75
N PHE A 119 -7.46 3.02 5.62
CA PHE A 119 -7.38 4.46 5.32
C PHE A 119 -7.90 4.73 3.91
N ARG A 120 -9.19 5.05 3.78
CA ARG A 120 -9.83 5.26 2.47
C ARG A 120 -9.40 6.56 1.78
N ARG A 121 -9.11 7.59 2.58
CA ARG A 121 -8.64 8.88 2.10
C ARG A 121 -7.24 9.13 2.64
N GLY A 122 -6.33 9.44 1.74
CA GLY A 122 -4.95 9.77 2.09
C GLY A 122 -4.82 11.18 2.64
N LEU A 123 -3.69 11.45 3.31
CA LEU A 123 -3.32 12.80 3.73
C LEU A 123 -3.22 13.76 2.53
N PHE A 124 -2.67 13.29 1.40
CA PHE A 124 -2.56 14.11 0.18
C PHE A 124 -3.90 14.33 -0.52
N GLU A 125 -4.93 13.53 -0.24
CA GLU A 125 -6.27 13.69 -0.83
C GLU A 125 -7.13 14.73 -0.09
N LYS A 126 -6.64 15.28 1.03
CA LYS A 126 -7.33 16.35 1.77
C LYS A 126 -7.42 17.61 0.90
N LYS A 127 -8.66 17.92 0.49
CA LYS A 127 -9.00 19.11 -0.30
C LYS A 127 -8.88 20.37 0.54
N GLN A 128 -8.64 21.50 -0.13
CA GLN A 128 -8.62 22.85 0.47
C GLN A 128 -7.56 23.06 1.56
N MET A 129 -6.53 22.23 1.61
CA MET A 129 -5.39 22.44 2.50
C MET A 129 -4.18 22.87 1.68
N LEU A 130 -3.29 23.65 2.28
CA LEU A 130 -1.96 23.86 1.72
C LEU A 130 -1.06 22.68 2.08
N THR A 131 -0.04 22.43 1.28
CA THR A 131 0.96 21.38 1.61
C THR A 131 1.62 21.67 2.96
N SER A 132 1.83 22.94 3.32
CA SER A 132 2.38 23.37 4.62
C SER A 132 1.52 22.95 5.81
N GLU A 133 0.19 22.96 5.66
CA GLU A 133 -0.77 22.57 6.70
C GLU A 133 -0.79 21.05 6.91
N ILE A 134 -0.39 20.28 5.90
CA ILE A 134 -0.35 18.81 5.95
C ILE A 134 0.96 18.30 6.59
N ILE A 135 2.03 19.11 6.63
CA ILE A 135 3.35 18.72 7.18
C ILE A 135 3.28 18.12 8.60
N PRO A 136 2.51 18.67 9.56
CA PRO A 136 2.42 18.09 10.89
C PRO A 136 1.87 16.66 10.87
N GLU A 137 0.85 16.40 10.05
CA GLU A 137 0.25 15.06 9.91
C GLU A 137 1.19 14.09 9.20
N LEU A 138 1.94 14.55 8.19
CA LEU A 138 2.98 13.74 7.53
C LEU A 138 4.08 13.35 8.52
N THR A 139 4.48 14.29 9.37
CA THR A 139 5.50 14.06 10.40
C THR A 139 5.01 13.02 11.42
N GLN A 140 3.73 13.08 11.81
CA GLN A 140 3.12 12.05 12.64
C GLN A 140 3.08 10.68 11.93
N GLY A 141 2.79 10.66 10.62
CA GLY A 141 2.82 9.44 9.80
C GLY A 141 4.21 8.78 9.79
N ILE A 142 5.28 9.56 9.60
CA ILE A 142 6.67 9.07 9.65
C ILE A 142 7.02 8.54 11.06
N ARG A 143 6.63 9.26 12.12
CA ARG A 143 6.85 8.78 13.50
C ARG A 143 6.12 7.46 13.76
N ALA A 144 4.89 7.32 13.27
CA ALA A 144 4.13 6.08 13.37
C ALA A 144 4.82 4.92 12.63
N LEU A 145 5.35 5.16 11.43
CA LEU A 145 6.14 4.16 10.68
C LEU A 145 7.40 3.77 11.47
N GLN A 146 8.15 4.74 12.00
CA GLN A 146 9.34 4.49 12.81
C GLN A 146 9.02 3.60 14.02
N CYS A 147 7.92 3.88 14.73
CA CYS A 147 7.45 3.07 15.84
C CYS A 147 7.14 1.62 15.43
N ARG A 148 6.45 1.42 14.30
CA ARG A 148 6.08 0.08 13.83
C ARG A 148 7.30 -0.72 13.38
N LEU A 149 8.23 -0.11 12.66
CA LEU A 149 9.46 -0.79 12.23
C LEU A 149 10.29 -1.25 13.45
N ARG A 150 10.40 -0.40 14.48
CA ARG A 150 11.04 -0.79 15.75
C ARG A 150 10.28 -1.91 16.46
N ALA A 151 8.94 -1.84 16.48
CA ALA A 151 8.13 -2.89 17.07
C ALA A 151 8.38 -4.24 16.38
N GLN A 152 8.50 -4.29 15.05
CA GLN A 152 8.82 -5.53 14.34
C GLN A 152 10.20 -6.10 14.72
N CYS A 153 11.21 -5.24 14.97
CA CYS A 153 12.52 -5.71 15.46
C CYS A 153 12.42 -6.31 16.87
N GLU A 154 11.66 -5.69 17.76
CA GLU A 154 11.41 -6.23 19.10
C GLU A 154 10.60 -7.54 19.06
N VAL A 155 9.62 -7.65 18.14
CA VAL A 155 8.89 -8.92 17.91
C VAL A 155 9.87 -10.01 17.48
N ALA A 156 10.80 -9.71 16.57
CA ALA A 156 11.80 -10.69 16.15
C ALA A 156 12.71 -11.14 17.29
N ARG A 157 13.13 -10.20 18.15
CA ARG A 157 13.94 -10.49 19.35
C ARG A 157 13.17 -11.38 20.34
N LEU A 158 11.92 -11.03 20.65
CA LEU A 158 11.09 -11.76 21.61
C LEU A 158 10.64 -13.13 21.09
N SER A 159 10.45 -13.27 19.77
CA SER A 159 10.04 -14.52 19.13
C SER A 159 11.04 -15.67 19.32
N GLN A 160 12.31 -15.37 19.58
CA GLN A 160 13.36 -16.38 19.80
C GLN A 160 13.08 -17.28 21.00
N SER A 161 12.35 -16.77 21.99
CA SER A 161 12.08 -17.45 23.27
C SER A 161 10.66 -18.00 23.40
N LYS A 162 9.83 -17.89 22.35
CA LYS A 162 8.38 -18.14 22.41
C LYS A 162 7.95 -19.27 21.46
N THR A 163 6.85 -19.91 21.82
CA THR A 163 6.24 -21.01 21.06
C THR A 163 5.52 -20.50 19.80
N ALA A 164 5.26 -21.41 18.86
CA ALA A 164 4.55 -21.14 17.61
C ALA A 164 3.22 -20.40 17.86
N GLY A 165 2.98 -19.31 17.13
CA GLY A 165 1.70 -18.61 17.13
C GLY A 165 1.36 -17.88 18.44
N ALA A 166 2.31 -17.75 19.37
CA ALA A 166 2.08 -16.96 20.56
C ALA A 166 1.92 -15.48 20.21
N THR A 167 0.99 -14.82 20.88
CA THR A 167 0.80 -13.39 20.74
C THR A 167 1.74 -12.66 21.71
N ILE A 168 2.56 -11.75 21.18
CA ILE A 168 3.52 -10.95 21.94
C ILE A 168 3.03 -9.51 21.96
N ARG A 169 3.08 -8.89 23.14
CA ARG A 169 2.90 -7.45 23.29
C ARG A 169 4.24 -6.75 23.31
N VAL A 170 4.37 -5.70 22.51
CA VAL A 170 5.61 -4.98 22.28
C VAL A 170 5.34 -3.49 22.40
N GLN A 171 6.13 -2.82 23.24
CA GLN A 171 6.07 -1.37 23.40
C GLN A 171 7.47 -0.78 23.21
N PRO A 172 7.79 -0.27 22.01
CA PRO A 172 9.03 0.47 21.80
C PRO A 172 9.00 1.80 22.58
N ASP A 173 10.17 2.30 22.97
CA ASP A 173 10.29 3.56 23.71
C ASP A 173 9.65 4.73 22.96
N GLY A 174 8.75 5.45 23.65
CA GLY A 174 8.02 6.59 23.09
C GLY A 174 6.91 6.22 22.12
N CYS A 175 6.56 4.94 21.99
CA CYS A 175 5.51 4.44 21.11
C CYS A 175 4.35 3.80 21.90
N LEU A 176 3.22 3.63 21.23
CA LEU A 176 2.08 2.88 21.75
C LEU A 176 2.41 1.37 21.80
N GLU A 177 1.69 0.64 22.65
CA GLU A 177 1.80 -0.82 22.72
C GLU A 177 1.14 -1.46 21.49
N PHE A 178 1.85 -2.42 20.89
CA PHE A 178 1.38 -3.22 19.77
C PHE A 178 1.26 -4.68 20.16
N THR A 179 0.35 -5.38 19.49
CA THR A 179 0.15 -6.81 19.68
C THR A 179 0.39 -7.52 18.35
N TYR A 180 1.38 -8.42 18.32
CA TYR A 180 1.79 -9.14 17.12
C TYR A 180 1.91 -10.65 17.40
N ASN A 181 1.84 -11.46 16.35
CA ASN A 181 2.15 -12.88 16.44
C ASN A 181 3.67 -13.09 16.31
N THR A 182 4.20 -14.13 16.96
CA THR A 182 5.60 -14.54 16.81
C THR A 182 5.97 -14.81 15.36
N PHE A 183 7.19 -14.45 14.96
CA PHE A 183 7.74 -14.86 13.67
C PHE A 183 8.21 -16.31 13.72
N ALA A 184 7.69 -17.13 12.80
CA ALA A 184 8.03 -18.55 12.73
C ALA A 184 9.53 -18.77 12.43
N GLY A 185 10.10 -17.97 11.51
CA GLY A 185 11.51 -18.09 11.13
C GLY A 185 12.50 -17.66 12.21
N CYS A 186 12.07 -16.90 13.22
CA CYS A 186 12.91 -16.39 14.31
C CYS A 186 12.92 -17.29 15.55
N ARG A 187 12.30 -18.47 15.50
CA ARG A 187 12.21 -19.39 16.64
C ARG A 187 13.40 -20.35 16.67
N PHE A 188 14.50 -19.93 17.28
CA PHE A 188 15.66 -20.82 17.47
C PHE A 188 15.38 -21.83 18.59
N GLU A 189 14.61 -22.86 18.26
CA GLU A 189 14.27 -23.94 19.20
C GLU A 189 15.54 -24.74 19.55
N PHE A 190 15.67 -25.08 20.83
CA PHE A 190 16.72 -25.99 21.28
C PHE A 190 16.36 -27.39 20.80
N ASP A 191 17.15 -27.96 19.88
CA ASP A 191 16.95 -29.34 19.42
C ASP A 191 17.62 -30.32 20.41
N PRO A 192 16.84 -31.07 21.22
CA PRO A 192 17.38 -31.98 22.21
C PRO A 192 18.09 -33.19 21.57
N THR A 193 17.91 -33.43 20.26
CA THR A 193 18.57 -34.56 19.57
C THR A 193 19.97 -34.23 19.06
N LYS A 194 20.32 -32.94 18.93
CA LYS A 194 21.62 -32.50 18.39
C LYS A 194 22.56 -31.88 19.42
N ASN A 195 22.17 -31.80 20.71
CA ASN A 195 22.94 -31.12 21.77
C ASN A 195 23.51 -29.76 21.31
N THR A 196 22.81 -29.09 20.40
CA THR A 196 23.20 -27.81 19.83
C THR A 196 21.94 -26.95 19.88
N SER A 197 22.03 -25.85 20.62
CA SER A 197 21.04 -24.78 20.52
C SER A 197 20.99 -24.35 19.05
N GLY A 198 19.84 -24.50 18.39
CA GLY A 198 19.67 -24.25 16.95
C GLY A 198 19.92 -22.80 16.51
N GLY A 199 20.18 -21.89 17.45
CA GLY A 199 20.79 -20.59 17.21
C GLY A 199 21.87 -20.36 18.26
N SER A 200 23.07 -20.04 17.82
CA SER A 200 24.12 -19.61 18.75
C SER A 200 23.85 -18.16 19.15
N ALA A 201 24.15 -17.75 20.39
CA ALA A 201 24.01 -16.35 20.84
C ALA A 201 24.51 -15.26 19.85
N PRO A 202 25.58 -15.46 19.04
CA PRO A 202 25.96 -14.50 18.00
C PRO A 202 24.92 -14.30 16.88
N ASP A 203 24.05 -15.28 16.60
CA ASP A 203 23.01 -15.17 15.57
C ASP A 203 21.90 -14.19 16.00
N ALA A 204 21.55 -14.17 17.28
CA ALA A 204 20.55 -13.24 17.83
C ALA A 204 21.03 -11.79 17.74
N ALA A 205 22.29 -11.53 18.09
CA ALA A 205 22.89 -10.20 18.00
C ALA A 205 23.03 -9.73 16.55
N LEU A 206 23.29 -10.65 15.61
CA LEU A 206 23.33 -10.34 14.18
C LEU A 206 21.95 -9.92 13.66
N ILE A 207 20.89 -10.67 14.01
CA ILE A 207 19.52 -10.37 13.60
C ILE A 207 19.08 -9.01 14.11
N GLU A 208 19.35 -8.70 15.38
CA GLU A 208 19.01 -7.41 15.97
C GLU A 208 19.72 -6.26 15.24
N ARG A 209 21.05 -6.36 15.06
CA ARG A 209 21.84 -5.35 14.34
C ARG A 209 21.34 -5.15 12.91
N GLN A 210 21.05 -6.25 12.20
CA GLN A 210 20.56 -6.19 10.83
C GLN A 210 19.14 -5.61 10.76
N CYS A 211 18.26 -5.96 11.70
CA CYS A 211 16.91 -5.41 11.77
C CYS A 211 16.93 -3.90 12.01
N LEU A 212 17.73 -3.45 12.98
CA LEU A 212 17.88 -2.02 13.28
C LEU A 212 18.44 -1.27 12.07
N LYS A 213 19.50 -1.77 11.44
CA LYS A 213 20.08 -1.16 10.23
C LYS A 213 19.06 -1.10 9.08
N ALA A 214 18.39 -2.20 8.79
CA ALA A 214 17.39 -2.24 7.72
C ALA A 214 16.20 -1.30 8.01
N SER A 215 15.79 -1.18 9.28
CA SER A 215 14.74 -0.25 9.69
C SER A 215 15.14 1.21 9.45
N THR A 216 16.39 1.58 9.76
CA THR A 216 16.90 2.94 9.56
C THR A 216 17.07 3.26 8.07
N ASP A 217 17.61 2.32 7.30
CA ASP A 217 17.81 2.49 5.86
C ASP A 217 16.46 2.63 5.13
N LEU A 218 15.47 1.82 5.52
CA LEU A 218 14.12 1.90 4.99
C LEU A 218 13.43 3.22 5.37
N LEU A 219 13.54 3.65 6.62
CA LEU A 219 12.97 4.91 7.08
C LEU A 219 13.59 6.11 6.32
N ALA A 220 14.91 6.12 6.15
CA ALA A 220 15.61 7.15 5.39
C ALA A 220 15.10 7.21 3.93
N ARG A 221 14.96 6.04 3.29
CA ARG A 221 14.41 5.95 1.93
C ARG A 221 12.98 6.48 1.85
N GLU A 222 12.09 6.09 2.77
CA GLU A 222 10.71 6.59 2.79
C GLU A 222 10.64 8.09 3.07
N MET A 223 11.55 8.64 3.88
CA MET A 223 11.65 10.09 4.08
C MET A 223 12.08 10.83 2.81
N ASP A 224 13.04 10.30 2.05
CA ASP A 224 13.47 10.92 0.80
C ASP A 224 12.38 10.83 -0.29
N LEU A 225 11.67 9.70 -0.37
CA LEU A 225 10.48 9.59 -1.21
C LEU A 225 9.39 10.57 -0.79
N LEU A 226 9.16 10.73 0.52
CA LEU A 226 8.19 11.69 1.03
C LEU A 226 8.55 13.13 0.64
N LYS A 227 9.82 13.53 0.73
CA LYS A 227 10.27 14.87 0.28
C LYS A 227 9.92 15.11 -1.19
N LEU A 228 10.17 14.12 -2.06
CA LEU A 228 9.83 14.20 -3.47
C LEU A 228 8.31 14.35 -3.69
N VAL A 229 7.52 13.55 -2.99
CA VAL A 229 6.05 13.61 -3.07
C VAL A 229 5.51 14.95 -2.56
N VAL A 230 6.05 15.46 -1.45
CA VAL A 230 5.68 16.77 -0.89
C VAL A 230 6.03 17.89 -1.86
N ALA A 231 7.20 17.84 -2.50
CA ALA A 231 7.58 18.83 -3.51
C ALA A 231 6.63 18.78 -4.72
N TYR A 232 6.24 17.58 -5.16
CA TYR A 232 5.27 17.41 -6.24
C TYR A 232 3.88 17.93 -5.86
N ASP A 233 3.37 17.61 -4.68
CA ASP A 233 2.08 18.10 -4.18
C ASP A 233 2.07 19.62 -4.01
N ALA A 234 3.14 20.20 -3.46
CA ALA A 234 3.30 21.65 -3.35
C ALA A 234 3.28 22.34 -4.72
N GLY A 235 4.01 21.79 -5.70
CA GLY A 235 4.00 22.30 -7.07
C GLY A 235 2.61 22.22 -7.71
N TYR A 236 1.93 21.08 -7.56
CA TYR A 236 0.59 20.87 -8.09
C TYR A 236 -0.45 21.84 -7.49
N ARG A 237 -0.49 21.96 -6.16
CA ARG A 237 -1.42 22.87 -5.47
C ARG A 237 -1.13 24.33 -5.78
N SER A 238 0.14 24.73 -5.85
CA SER A 238 0.52 26.09 -6.21
C SER A 238 0.12 26.42 -7.66
N LEU A 239 0.29 25.48 -8.59
CA LEU A 239 -0.14 25.66 -9.98
C LEU A 239 -1.66 25.84 -10.08
N LEU A 240 -2.45 25.06 -9.32
CA LEU A 240 -3.91 25.21 -9.28
C LEU A 240 -4.33 26.57 -8.71
N GLN A 241 -3.65 27.05 -7.66
CA GLN A 241 -3.91 28.38 -7.10
C GLN A 241 -3.57 29.49 -8.11
N PHE A 242 -2.40 29.39 -8.77
CA PHE A 242 -2.00 30.34 -9.80
C PHE A 242 -2.98 30.35 -10.97
N ALA A 243 -3.45 29.19 -11.43
CA ALA A 243 -4.43 29.08 -12.50
C ALA A 243 -5.74 29.80 -12.14
N GLY A 244 -6.24 29.62 -10.92
CA GLY A 244 -7.45 30.32 -10.45
C GLY A 244 -7.27 31.84 -10.35
N VAL A 245 -6.13 32.30 -9.84
CA VAL A 245 -5.81 33.75 -9.77
C VAL A 245 -5.64 34.34 -11.18
N PHE A 246 -4.99 33.61 -12.09
CA PHE A 246 -4.76 34.07 -13.46
C PHE A 246 -6.06 34.13 -14.27
N GLU A 247 -6.97 33.18 -14.10
CA GLU A 247 -8.31 33.26 -14.69
C GLU A 247 -9.06 34.51 -14.22
N HIS A 248 -9.05 34.78 -12.91
CA HIS A 248 -9.66 35.98 -12.36
C HIS A 248 -9.03 37.26 -12.90
N PHE A 249 -7.70 37.30 -12.95
CA PHE A 249 -6.94 38.40 -13.56
C PHE A 249 -7.33 38.62 -15.03
N LEU A 250 -7.45 37.57 -15.84
CA LEU A 250 -7.85 37.71 -17.25
C LEU A 250 -9.26 38.27 -17.41
N VAL A 251 -10.19 37.86 -16.55
CA VAL A 251 -11.57 38.38 -16.54
C VAL A 251 -11.59 39.85 -16.14
N GLU A 252 -10.83 40.24 -15.11
CA GLU A 252 -10.73 41.64 -14.70
C GLU A 252 -10.02 42.49 -15.75
N LEU A 253 -8.93 42.01 -16.36
CA LEU A 253 -8.13 42.72 -17.36
C LEU A 253 -8.90 42.97 -18.67
N ARG A 254 -9.92 42.16 -18.97
CA ARG A 254 -10.76 42.30 -20.16
C ARG A 254 -11.37 43.70 -20.27
N PHE A 255 -11.96 44.23 -19.19
CA PHE A 255 -12.66 45.53 -19.24
C PHE A 255 -11.70 46.73 -19.36
N PRO A 256 -10.62 46.83 -18.55
CA PRO A 256 -9.61 47.88 -18.65
C PRO A 256 -8.83 47.89 -19.96
N LEU A 257 -8.68 46.77 -20.67
CA LEU A 257 -8.04 46.74 -21.99
C LEU A 257 -9.01 47.12 -23.12
N LEU A 258 -10.26 46.67 -23.04
CA LEU A 258 -11.24 46.96 -24.09
C LEU A 258 -11.76 48.40 -24.03
N ASN A 259 -11.92 49.00 -22.85
CA ASN A 259 -12.47 50.35 -22.72
C ASN A 259 -11.60 51.44 -23.41
N PRO A 260 -10.27 51.51 -23.19
CA PRO A 260 -9.42 52.47 -23.89
C PRO A 260 -9.36 52.25 -25.39
N LEU A 261 -9.43 51.00 -25.86
CA LEU A 261 -9.50 50.67 -27.29
C LEU A 261 -10.81 51.15 -27.91
N TRP A 262 -11.93 50.97 -27.21
CA TRP A 262 -13.23 51.49 -27.63
C TRP A 262 -13.26 53.02 -27.61
N ASP A 263 -12.67 53.66 -26.60
CA ASP A 263 -12.61 55.12 -26.50
C ASP A 263 -11.66 55.71 -27.56
N ALA A 264 -10.53 55.06 -27.84
CA ALA A 264 -9.64 55.43 -28.94
C ALA A 264 -10.31 55.25 -30.31
N ALA A 265 -11.06 54.16 -30.54
CA ALA A 265 -11.83 53.95 -31.76
C ALA A 265 -12.94 55.00 -31.94
N LYS A 266 -13.63 55.38 -30.85
CA LYS A 266 -14.60 56.49 -30.86
C LYS A 266 -13.93 57.83 -31.17
N MET A 267 -12.77 58.12 -30.57
CA MET A 267 -11.98 59.33 -30.85
C MET A 267 -11.58 59.37 -32.33
N ILE A 268 -11.04 58.28 -32.89
CA ILE A 268 -10.69 58.19 -34.32
C ILE A 268 -11.93 58.38 -35.20
N GLY A 269 -13.08 57.80 -34.83
CA GLY A 269 -14.35 58.03 -35.52
C GLY A 269 -14.84 59.48 -35.45
N GLN A 270 -14.58 60.19 -34.34
CA GLN A 270 -14.85 61.63 -34.21
C GLN A 270 -13.88 62.47 -35.06
N PHE A 271 -12.60 62.08 -35.16
CA PHE A 271 -11.63 62.74 -36.03
C PHE A 271 -11.96 62.56 -37.52
N ASN A 272 -12.67 61.49 -37.90
CA ASN A 272 -13.15 61.29 -39.27
C ASN A 272 -14.27 62.29 -39.68
N ARG A 273 -14.77 63.11 -38.75
CA ARG A 273 -15.68 64.24 -39.02
C ARG A 273 -14.97 65.60 -39.07
N ILE A 274 -13.66 65.67 -38.83
CA ILE A 274 -12.87 66.89 -38.96
C ILE A 274 -12.21 66.90 -40.35
N PRO A 275 -12.59 67.79 -41.28
CA PRO A 275 -12.27 67.65 -42.71
C PRO A 275 -10.80 67.82 -43.14
N CYS A 276 -9.82 67.85 -42.22
CA CYS A 276 -8.42 68.15 -42.57
C CYS A 276 -7.37 67.25 -41.89
N PHE A 277 -7.72 66.07 -41.38
CA PHE A 277 -6.74 65.22 -40.67
C PHE A 277 -6.05 64.15 -41.53
N LEU A 278 -6.60 63.82 -42.70
CA LEU A 278 -5.97 62.93 -43.68
C LEU A 278 -5.46 63.76 -44.85
N SER A 279 -4.32 64.42 -44.65
CA SER A 279 -3.39 64.83 -45.71
C SER A 279 -4.02 65.21 -47.06
N GLN A 280 -4.77 66.32 -47.11
CA GLN A 280 -5.03 67.15 -48.30
C GLN A 280 -6.04 68.27 -47.95
N CYS A 281 -5.63 69.18 -47.07
CA CYS A 281 -6.13 70.56 -47.13
C CYS A 281 -4.97 71.40 -47.67
N ASN A 282 -4.78 71.36 -48.98
CA ASN A 282 -4.11 72.44 -49.71
C ASN A 282 -5.18 73.52 -49.90
N GLU A 283 -4.86 74.75 -49.51
CA GLU A 283 -5.58 75.96 -49.92
C GLU A 283 -5.66 76.10 -51.45
#